data_AF-A0AA39CC29-F1
#
_entry.id   AF-A0AA39CC29-F1
#
_cell.length_a   1.000
_cell.length_b   1.000
_cell.length_c   1.000
_cell.angle_alpha   90.00
_cell.angle_beta   90.00
_cell.angle_gamma   90.00
#
_symmetry.space_group_name_H-M   'P 1'
#
loop_
_entity.id
_entity.type
_entity.pdbx_description
1 polymer ?
#
loop_
_entity_poly.entity_id
_entity_poly.type
_entity_poly.pdbx_seq_one_letter_code
_entity_poly.pdbx_strand_id
1 'polypeptide(L)'
;MGDNEHLGDWKIYWKINVLFHATSLAKAELKCMWCDKEEISTSLMRSDFALSAVKCSAGHVPAVGADSMIGVCVDCDAELIQRVTERRQQCFQKGCRRYALVQKENVIRRLGQTKLAKEEASSKVSNRKEAELLRRYLVLVDQHRFFDCEVCYCEKIAPEQYPDLQTTSRCRHDPVQCRDCLRRDIEGRINAGDWRTIICPDQDCDEELAPRDVDKFVSPEIFKA
;
A
#
# COMPACT_ATOMS: atom_id res chain seq x y z
N MET A 1 -4.57 10.84 -26.88
CA MET A 1 -4.41 11.88 -25.84
C MET A 1 -3.88 11.35 -24.50
N GLY A 2 -3.52 10.06 -24.35
CA GLY A 2 -3.11 9.47 -23.07
C GLY A 2 -1.60 9.46 -22.75
N ASP A 3 -0.71 9.57 -23.76
CA ASP A 3 0.73 9.38 -23.51
C ASP A 3 1.42 10.56 -22.82
N ASN A 4 0.84 11.77 -22.93
CA ASN A 4 1.43 12.98 -22.36
C ASN A 4 1.14 13.15 -20.86
N GLU A 5 0.03 12.59 -20.36
CA GLU A 5 -0.31 12.59 -18.93
C GLU A 5 0.57 11.60 -18.16
N HIS A 6 0.77 10.39 -18.68
CA HIS A 6 1.66 9.38 -18.07
C HIS A 6 3.11 9.86 -17.94
N LEU A 7 3.64 10.59 -18.93
CA LEU A 7 4.98 11.21 -18.83
C LEU A 7 5.04 12.33 -17.77
N GLY A 8 3.90 12.97 -17.48
CA GLY A 8 3.77 13.98 -16.43
C GLY A 8 3.87 13.38 -15.03
N ASP A 9 3.23 12.23 -14.82
CA ASP A 9 3.16 11.56 -13.52
C ASP A 9 4.46 10.88 -13.14
N TRP A 10 5.14 10.23 -14.10
CA TRP A 10 6.49 9.70 -13.89
C TRP A 10 7.46 10.74 -13.31
N LYS A 11 7.42 11.97 -13.84
CA LYS A 11 8.25 13.08 -13.34
C LYS A 11 7.90 13.47 -11.90
N ILE A 12 6.64 13.32 -11.49
CA ILE A 12 6.23 13.54 -10.10
C ILE A 12 6.84 12.43 -9.23
N TYR A 13 6.63 11.16 -9.58
CA TYR A 13 7.14 10.01 -8.84
C TYR A 13 8.66 10.09 -8.65
N TRP A 14 9.40 10.35 -9.73
CA TRP A 14 10.85 10.49 -9.68
C TRP A 14 11.30 11.62 -8.74
N LYS A 15 10.65 12.79 -8.83
CA LYS A 15 11.01 13.94 -7.96
C LYS A 15 10.70 13.66 -6.49
N ILE A 16 9.58 13.02 -6.19
CA ILE A 16 9.29 12.57 -4.82
C ILE A 16 10.36 11.58 -4.38
N ASN A 17 10.79 10.66 -5.25
CA ASN A 17 11.80 9.66 -4.90
C ASN A 17 13.12 10.30 -4.48
N VAL A 18 13.59 11.28 -5.25
CA VAL A 18 14.78 12.08 -4.92
C VAL A 18 14.64 12.82 -3.59
N LEU A 19 13.44 13.34 -3.25
CA LEU A 19 13.22 14.01 -1.96
C LEU A 19 13.22 13.04 -0.75
N PHE A 20 13.09 11.74 -1.00
CA PHE A 20 13.22 10.68 0.01
C PHE A 20 14.60 10.04 0.04
N HIS A 21 15.53 10.47 -0.83
CA HIS A 21 16.91 9.99 -0.77
C HIS A 21 17.57 10.44 0.53
N ALA A 22 18.02 9.46 1.33
CA ALA A 22 18.76 9.68 2.56
C ALA A 22 20.20 9.17 2.39
N THR A 23 21.15 9.87 3.00
CA THR A 23 22.56 9.45 3.01
C THR A 23 22.75 8.32 4.01
N SER A 24 23.07 7.11 3.54
CA SER A 24 23.52 6.01 4.39
C SER A 24 25.04 6.05 4.50
N LEU A 25 25.59 6.07 5.71
CA LEU A 25 27.01 6.31 5.97
C LEU A 25 27.89 5.04 5.90
N ALA A 26 27.32 3.85 5.73
CA ALA A 26 28.09 2.60 5.79
C ALA A 26 28.02 1.80 4.48
N LYS A 27 29.18 1.34 4.00
CA LYS A 27 29.24 0.22 3.04
C LYS A 27 28.63 -0.99 3.74
N ALA A 28 27.49 -1.44 3.26
CA ALA A 28 26.81 -2.62 3.75
C ALA A 28 26.39 -3.48 2.57
N GLU A 29 26.31 -4.79 2.81
CA GLU A 29 25.60 -5.70 1.93
C GLU A 29 24.11 -5.33 1.98
N LEU A 30 23.59 -4.98 0.81
CA LEU A 30 22.20 -4.62 0.61
C LEU A 30 21.53 -5.78 -0.10
N LYS A 31 20.47 -6.32 0.51
CA LYS A 31 19.54 -7.18 -0.21
C LYS A 31 18.32 -6.38 -0.60
N CYS A 32 18.06 -6.29 -1.91
CA CYS A 32 16.89 -5.58 -2.41
C CYS A 32 15.62 -6.21 -1.86
N MET A 33 14.80 -5.45 -1.13
CA MET A 33 13.54 -5.93 -0.57
C MET A 33 12.48 -6.32 -1.61
N TRP A 34 12.75 -6.06 -2.89
CA TRP A 34 11.83 -6.33 -3.99
C TRP A 34 12.34 -7.44 -4.91
N CYS A 35 13.54 -7.32 -5.49
CA CYS A 35 14.05 -8.31 -6.45
C CYS A 35 15.03 -9.32 -5.84
N ASP A 36 15.24 -9.30 -4.52
CA ASP A 36 16.19 -10.13 -3.77
C ASP A 36 17.65 -10.03 -4.23
N LYS A 37 17.96 -9.12 -5.16
CA LYS A 37 19.32 -8.86 -5.65
C LYS A 37 20.19 -8.37 -4.50
N GLU A 38 21.30 -9.05 -4.31
CA GLU A 38 22.32 -8.68 -3.34
C GLU A 38 23.37 -7.80 -4.03
N GLU A 39 23.65 -6.64 -3.44
CA GLU A 39 24.65 -5.71 -3.94
C GLU A 39 25.45 -5.08 -2.78
N ILE A 40 26.74 -4.86 -3.01
CA ILE A 40 27.54 -4.05 -2.10
C ILE A 40 27.19 -2.60 -2.42
N SER A 41 26.48 -1.92 -1.50
CA SER A 41 26.09 -0.54 -1.76
C SER A 41 27.32 0.36 -1.76
N THR A 42 27.73 0.80 -2.95
CA THR A 42 28.78 1.80 -3.17
C THR A 42 28.22 3.22 -3.19
N SER A 43 26.92 3.37 -3.45
CA SER A 43 26.18 4.63 -3.39
C SER A 43 25.67 4.90 -1.99
N LEU A 44 25.88 6.13 -1.52
CA LEU A 44 25.40 6.61 -0.22
C LEU A 44 23.94 7.10 -0.29
N MET A 45 23.33 7.27 -1.47
CA MET A 45 21.98 7.85 -1.60
C MET A 45 20.97 6.81 -2.08
N ARG A 46 20.01 6.49 -1.21
CA ARG A 46 18.88 5.60 -1.48
C ARG A 46 17.61 6.19 -0.93
N SER A 47 16.48 5.93 -1.59
CA SER A 47 15.18 6.34 -1.08
C SER A 47 14.83 5.55 0.16
N ASP A 48 14.53 6.26 1.25
CA ASP A 48 13.92 5.66 2.43
C ASP A 48 12.39 5.57 2.34
N PHE A 49 11.80 5.91 1.18
CA PHE A 49 10.35 6.03 0.99
C PHE A 49 9.56 4.81 1.47
N ALA A 50 10.01 3.59 1.12
CA ALA A 50 9.37 2.35 1.56
C ALA A 50 9.37 2.20 3.10
N LEU A 51 10.43 2.67 3.78
CA LEU A 51 10.58 2.57 5.23
C LEU A 51 9.81 3.67 5.95
N SER A 52 9.81 4.89 5.41
CA SER A 52 9.33 6.08 6.11
C SER A 52 7.88 6.44 5.78
N ALA A 53 7.39 6.09 4.59
CA ALA A 53 6.10 6.54 4.07
C ALA A 53 5.16 5.42 3.61
N VAL A 54 5.51 4.15 3.81
CA VAL A 54 4.71 3.03 3.30
C VAL A 54 4.40 2.01 4.41
N LYS A 55 3.14 1.58 4.47
CA LYS A 55 2.71 0.43 5.28
C LYS A 55 1.57 -0.30 4.57
N CYS A 56 1.35 -1.58 4.84
CA CYS A 56 0.14 -2.25 4.37
C CYS A 56 -1.03 -2.04 5.34
N SER A 57 -2.23 -2.49 4.98
CA SER A 57 -3.43 -2.39 5.82
C SER A 57 -3.32 -3.15 7.17
N ALA A 58 -2.43 -4.15 7.27
CA ALA A 58 -2.10 -4.82 8.52
C ALA A 58 -1.06 -4.07 9.38
N GLY A 59 -0.59 -2.91 8.94
CA GLY A 59 0.41 -2.11 9.66
C GLY A 59 1.86 -2.57 9.49
N HIS A 60 2.12 -3.56 8.63
CA HIS A 60 3.50 -3.96 8.34
C HIS A 60 4.27 -2.84 7.63
N VAL A 61 5.47 -2.59 8.11
CA VAL A 61 6.51 -1.78 7.47
C VAL A 61 7.65 -2.72 7.03
N PRO A 62 8.48 -2.36 6.05
CA PRO A 62 9.64 -3.18 5.72
C PRO A 62 10.52 -3.33 6.97
N ALA A 63 10.81 -4.58 7.35
CA ALA A 63 11.68 -4.85 8.48
C ALA A 63 13.09 -4.38 8.17
N VAL A 64 13.81 -3.88 9.17
CA VAL A 64 15.25 -3.61 9.08
C VAL A 64 15.93 -4.72 9.89
N GLY A 65 16.69 -5.59 9.22
CA GLY A 65 17.46 -6.64 9.89
C GLY A 65 18.67 -6.04 10.61
N ALA A 66 19.13 -6.69 11.69
CA ALA A 66 20.35 -6.26 12.39
C ALA A 66 21.61 -6.40 11.51
N ASP A 67 21.63 -7.38 10.61
CA ASP A 67 22.82 -7.78 9.84
C ASP A 67 22.76 -7.40 8.34
N SER A 68 21.65 -6.84 7.86
CA SER A 68 21.49 -6.41 6.47
C SER A 68 20.70 -5.11 6.37
N MET A 69 21.21 -4.14 5.61
CA MET A 69 20.39 -3.01 5.22
C MET A 69 19.33 -3.51 4.25
N ILE A 70 18.06 -3.33 4.64
CA ILE A 70 16.93 -3.66 3.79
C ILE A 70 16.53 -2.36 3.08
N GLY A 71 16.75 -2.34 1.77
CA GLY A 71 16.49 -1.20 0.92
C GLY A 71 16.14 -1.65 -0.49
N VAL A 72 16.03 -0.71 -1.42
CA VAL A 72 15.71 -1.00 -2.81
C VAL A 72 16.97 -0.78 -3.65
N CYS A 73 17.29 -1.74 -4.54
CA CYS A 73 18.45 -1.61 -5.44
C CYS A 73 18.25 -0.45 -6.43
N VAL A 74 19.31 -0.08 -7.17
CA VAL A 74 19.25 1.12 -8.07
C VAL A 74 18.15 0.95 -9.11
N ASP A 75 18.05 -0.25 -9.65
CA ASP A 75 17.11 -0.59 -10.72
C ASP A 75 15.66 -0.48 -10.24
N CYS A 76 15.39 -0.98 -9.03
CA CYS A 76 14.05 -0.96 -8.44
C CYS A 76 13.67 0.39 -7.82
N ASP A 77 14.65 1.22 -7.40
CA ASP A 77 14.41 2.51 -6.74
C ASP A 77 13.70 3.49 -7.68
N ALA A 78 14.03 3.43 -8.97
CA ALA A 78 13.44 4.31 -9.98
C ALA A 78 11.91 4.18 -10.07
N GLU A 79 11.37 2.98 -9.90
CA GLU A 79 9.94 2.69 -10.04
C GLU A 79 9.19 2.56 -8.71
N LEU A 80 9.90 2.56 -7.57
CA LEU A 80 9.35 2.24 -6.27
C LEU A 80 8.11 3.08 -5.93
N ILE A 81 8.23 4.41 -6.05
CA ILE A 81 7.15 5.34 -5.69
C ILE A 81 5.94 5.16 -6.59
N GLN A 82 6.17 5.02 -7.90
CA GLN A 82 5.10 4.78 -8.86
C GLN A 82 4.33 3.51 -8.49
N ARG A 83 5.03 2.39 -8.31
CA ARG A 83 4.39 1.10 -8.02
C ARG A 83 3.63 1.08 -6.71
N VAL A 84 4.15 1.72 -5.68
CA VAL A 84 3.44 1.82 -4.40
C VAL A 84 2.22 2.73 -4.52
N THR A 85 2.35 3.86 -5.23
CA THR A 85 1.24 4.80 -5.43
C THR A 85 0.12 4.14 -6.24
N GLU A 86 0.48 3.53 -7.37
CA GLU A 86 -0.45 2.82 -8.27
C GLU A 86 -0.90 1.45 -7.73
N ARG A 87 -0.55 1.11 -6.49
CA ARG A 87 -0.90 -0.16 -5.83
C ARG A 87 -0.49 -1.42 -6.59
N ARG A 88 0.61 -1.36 -7.33
CA ARG A 88 1.23 -2.52 -7.99
C ARG A 88 2.23 -3.25 -7.09
N GLN A 89 2.53 -2.68 -5.93
CA GLN A 89 3.47 -3.25 -4.98
C GLN A 89 2.72 -3.95 -3.84
N GLN A 90 2.99 -5.24 -3.65
CA GLN A 90 2.57 -5.97 -2.45
C GLN A 90 3.44 -5.58 -1.24
N CYS A 91 2.93 -5.87 -0.06
CA CYS A 91 3.62 -5.68 1.20
C CYS A 91 5.01 -6.34 1.17
N PHE A 92 6.00 -5.65 1.71
CA PHE A 92 7.38 -6.14 1.80
C PHE A 92 7.56 -7.27 2.84
N GLN A 93 6.54 -7.54 3.67
CA GLN A 93 6.57 -8.64 4.63
C GLN A 93 6.28 -9.96 3.93
N LYS A 94 7.19 -10.93 4.07
CA LYS A 94 7.03 -12.28 3.50
C LYS A 94 5.70 -12.91 3.91
N GLY A 95 4.93 -13.39 2.92
CA GLY A 95 3.64 -14.04 3.12
C GLY A 95 2.46 -13.09 3.38
N CYS A 96 2.66 -11.77 3.29
CA CYS A 96 1.59 -10.79 3.30
C CYS A 96 1.23 -10.40 1.86
N ARG A 97 0.03 -10.79 1.40
CA ARG A 97 -0.49 -10.50 0.04
C ARG A 97 -1.18 -9.12 -0.07
N ARG A 98 -1.32 -8.39 1.03
CA ARG A 98 -1.85 -7.01 1.04
C ARG A 98 -1.00 -6.07 0.19
N TYR A 99 -1.61 -5.04 -0.36
CA TYR A 99 -0.90 -3.99 -1.09
C TYR A 99 -0.20 -3.03 -0.13
N ALA A 100 0.93 -2.50 -0.59
CA ALA A 100 1.65 -1.43 0.07
C ALA A 100 0.89 -0.10 -0.13
N LEU A 101 0.66 0.65 0.96
CA LEU A 101 -0.11 1.90 0.94
C LEU A 101 0.73 3.08 1.37
N VAL A 102 0.69 4.14 0.57
CA VAL A 102 1.31 5.44 0.90
C VAL A 102 0.60 6.06 2.12
N GLN A 103 1.40 6.40 3.12
CA GLN A 103 0.99 7.11 4.33
C GLN A 103 1.15 8.60 4.10
N LYS A 104 0.06 9.26 3.71
CA LYS A 104 0.08 10.69 3.35
C LYS A 104 0.63 11.56 4.47
N GLU A 105 0.31 11.25 5.71
CA GLU A 105 0.77 11.98 6.89
C GLU A 105 2.29 11.91 7.01
N ASN A 106 2.89 10.75 6.70
CA ASN A 106 4.34 10.59 6.72
C ASN A 106 5.00 11.35 5.57
N VAL A 107 4.39 11.37 4.38
CA VAL A 107 4.88 12.16 3.24
C VAL A 107 4.81 13.66 3.54
N ILE A 108 3.67 14.13 4.06
CA ILE A 108 3.48 15.52 4.47
C ILE A 108 4.44 15.89 5.59
N ARG A 109 4.65 15.02 6.57
CA ARG A 109 5.61 15.27 7.65
C ARG A 109 7.02 15.41 7.10
N ARG A 110 7.48 14.46 6.27
CA ARG A 110 8.83 14.46 5.69
C ARG A 110 9.08 15.68 4.79
N LEU A 111 8.15 15.96 3.89
CA LEU A 111 8.28 17.03 2.88
C LEU A 111 7.71 18.38 3.33
N GLY A 112 7.02 18.41 4.48
CA GLY A 112 6.49 19.61 5.11
C GLY A 112 7.41 20.14 6.21
N GLN A 113 8.20 19.30 6.87
CA GLN A 113 9.23 19.73 7.84
C GLN A 113 10.38 20.52 7.18
N THR A 114 10.60 20.34 5.88
CA THR A 114 11.46 21.23 5.08
C THR A 114 10.99 22.69 5.07
N LYS A 115 9.77 23.00 5.54
CA LYS A 115 9.26 24.36 5.76
C LYS A 115 9.75 24.98 7.09
N LEU A 116 9.73 24.23 8.20
CA LEU A 116 10.05 24.78 9.53
C LEU A 116 11.55 24.97 9.78
N ALA A 117 12.42 24.31 9.01
CA ALA A 117 13.87 24.51 9.10
C ALA A 117 14.40 25.68 8.25
N LYS A 118 13.55 26.37 7.47
CA LYS A 118 13.97 27.41 6.51
C LYS A 118 13.12 28.69 6.52
N GLU A 119 12.27 28.90 7.52
CA GLU A 119 11.43 30.11 7.59
C GLU A 119 12.14 31.38 8.07
N GLU A 120 13.42 31.33 8.44
CA GLU A 120 14.19 32.53 8.79
C GLU A 120 14.99 33.17 7.63
N ALA A 121 14.88 32.69 6.38
CA ALA A 121 15.64 33.30 5.29
C ALA A 121 14.91 33.33 3.93
N SER A 122 14.12 34.39 3.75
CA SER A 122 13.80 35.04 2.46
C SER A 122 13.08 34.24 1.36
N SER A 123 11.89 34.74 0.99
CA SER A 123 11.33 34.83 -0.37
C SER A 123 12.02 34.03 -1.47
N LYS A 124 11.67 32.75 -1.70
CA LYS A 124 12.18 31.99 -2.85
C LYS A 124 11.12 31.10 -3.51
N VAL A 125 10.98 31.28 -4.82
CA VAL A 125 10.14 30.54 -5.79
C VAL A 125 10.28 29.01 -5.69
N SER A 126 11.38 28.50 -5.16
CA SER A 126 11.62 27.06 -4.91
C SER A 126 10.56 26.43 -3.98
N ASN A 127 10.15 27.14 -2.94
CA ASN A 127 9.23 26.61 -1.93
C ASN A 127 7.82 26.41 -2.52
N ARG A 128 7.44 27.23 -3.49
CA ARG A 128 6.17 27.10 -4.23
C ARG A 128 6.16 25.86 -5.13
N LYS A 129 7.29 25.54 -5.76
CA LYS A 129 7.41 24.38 -6.67
C LYS A 129 7.36 23.05 -5.91
N GLU A 130 7.98 22.96 -4.73
CA GLU A 130 7.91 21.76 -3.88
C GLU A 130 6.52 21.57 -3.28
N ALA A 131 5.87 22.66 -2.83
CA ALA A 131 4.49 22.60 -2.35
C ALA A 131 3.51 22.16 -3.46
N GLU A 132 3.71 22.65 -4.69
CA GLU A 132 2.95 22.21 -5.86
C GLU A 132 3.21 20.73 -6.18
N LEU A 133 4.47 20.29 -6.14
CA LEU A 133 4.85 18.90 -6.36
C LEU A 133 4.16 17.98 -5.33
N LEU A 134 4.23 18.33 -4.04
CA LEU A 134 3.56 17.58 -2.98
C LEU A 134 2.05 17.52 -3.20
N ARG A 135 1.40 18.65 -3.53
CA ARG A 135 -0.04 18.68 -3.81
C ARG A 135 -0.40 17.74 -4.96
N ARG A 136 0.33 17.82 -6.08
CA ARG A 136 0.11 16.96 -7.25
C ARG A 136 0.34 15.49 -6.91
N TYR A 137 1.38 15.17 -6.15
CA TYR A 137 1.62 13.80 -5.71
C TYR A 137 0.50 13.26 -4.82
N LEU A 138 -0.01 14.05 -3.86
CA LEU A 138 -1.12 13.62 -3.01
C LEU A 138 -2.41 13.37 -3.81
N VAL A 139 -2.63 14.11 -4.90
CA VAL A 139 -3.73 13.82 -5.85
C VAL A 139 -3.54 12.46 -6.52
N LEU A 140 -2.33 12.10 -6.96
CA LEU A 140 -2.04 10.77 -7.51
C LEU A 140 -2.28 9.66 -6.48
N VAL A 141 -1.84 9.89 -5.23
CA VAL A 141 -2.11 8.95 -4.11
C VAL A 141 -3.61 8.76 -3.88
N ASP A 142 -4.41 9.83 -4.01
CA ASP A 142 -5.88 9.75 -3.89
C ASP A 142 -6.53 9.01 -5.05
N GLN A 143 -6.08 9.28 -6.28
CA GLN A 143 -6.60 8.63 -7.48
C GLN A 143 -6.43 7.11 -7.44
N HIS A 144 -5.31 6.64 -6.90
CA HIS A 144 -5.00 5.21 -6.79
C HIS A 144 -5.33 4.62 -5.41
N ARG A 145 -5.99 5.35 -4.51
CA ARG A 145 -6.27 4.87 -3.14
C ARG A 145 -7.25 3.70 -3.12
N PHE A 146 -8.22 3.69 -4.02
CA PHE A 146 -9.35 2.77 -4.01
C PHE A 146 -9.12 1.58 -4.95
N PHE A 147 -9.83 0.49 -4.72
CA PHE A 147 -10.01 -0.57 -5.71
C PHE A 147 -11.50 -0.83 -5.92
N ASP A 148 -11.87 -1.38 -7.07
CA ASP A 148 -13.26 -1.73 -7.39
C ASP A 148 -13.57 -3.14 -6.89
N CYS A 149 -14.75 -3.35 -6.31
CA CYS A 149 -15.23 -4.68 -5.95
C CYS A 149 -15.17 -5.63 -7.16
N GLU A 150 -14.50 -6.78 -7.02
CA GLU A 150 -14.28 -7.73 -8.12
C GLU A 150 -15.57 -8.42 -8.61
N VAL A 151 -16.65 -8.32 -7.84
CA VAL A 151 -17.94 -8.94 -8.18
C VAL A 151 -18.86 -7.94 -8.89
N CYS A 152 -19.09 -6.77 -8.29
CA CYS A 152 -20.07 -5.82 -8.84
C CYS A 152 -19.44 -4.74 -9.72
N TYR A 153 -18.15 -4.44 -9.58
CA TYR A 153 -17.45 -3.33 -10.25
C TYR A 153 -18.10 -1.94 -10.05
N CYS A 154 -19.05 -1.82 -9.12
CA CYS A 154 -19.80 -0.59 -8.86
C CYS A 154 -19.30 0.15 -7.62
N GLU A 155 -18.80 -0.59 -6.62
CA GLU A 155 -18.38 -0.03 -5.34
C GLU A 155 -16.86 0.08 -5.26
N LYS A 156 -16.40 1.26 -4.87
CA LYS A 156 -15.00 1.55 -4.56
C LYS A 156 -14.73 1.29 -3.10
N ILE A 157 -13.69 0.50 -2.83
CA ILE A 157 -13.34 0.08 -1.48
C ILE A 157 -12.06 0.80 -1.05
N ALA A 158 -12.21 1.63 -0.02
CA ALA A 158 -11.14 2.41 0.58
C ALA A 158 -10.41 1.62 1.67
N PRO A 159 -9.09 1.84 1.90
CA PRO A 159 -8.33 1.20 2.97
C PRO A 159 -8.97 1.27 4.35
N GLU A 160 -9.70 2.33 4.64
CA GLU A 160 -10.45 2.53 5.89
C GLU A 160 -11.53 1.47 6.13
N GLN A 161 -12.10 0.91 5.05
CA GLN A 161 -13.14 -0.11 5.12
C GLN A 161 -12.57 -1.52 5.30
N TYR A 162 -11.25 -1.70 5.20
CA TYR A 162 -10.66 -3.05 5.16
C TYR A 162 -10.89 -3.88 6.41
N PRO A 163 -10.77 -3.34 7.64
CA PRO A 163 -11.08 -4.10 8.85
C PRO A 163 -12.50 -4.67 8.86
N ASP A 164 -13.45 -3.89 8.33
CA ASP A 164 -14.86 -4.25 8.28
C ASP A 164 -15.20 -5.24 7.16
N LEU A 165 -14.41 -5.23 6.08
CA LEU A 165 -14.61 -6.08 4.91
C LEU A 165 -13.72 -7.33 4.88
N GLN A 166 -12.72 -7.41 5.76
CA GLN A 166 -11.89 -8.60 5.86
C GLN A 166 -12.76 -9.79 6.28
N THR A 167 -12.74 -10.84 5.47
CA THR A 167 -13.56 -12.05 5.65
C THR A 167 -13.23 -12.77 6.95
N THR A 168 -11.95 -12.94 7.27
CA THR A 168 -11.49 -13.48 8.55
C THR A 168 -10.36 -12.63 9.12
N SER A 169 -10.12 -12.70 10.44
CA SER A 169 -8.97 -12.03 11.06
C SER A 169 -7.61 -12.61 10.67
N ARG A 170 -7.60 -13.78 10.01
CA ARG A 170 -6.38 -14.50 9.60
C ARG A 170 -5.99 -14.28 8.14
N CYS A 171 -6.93 -13.81 7.31
CA CYS A 171 -6.64 -13.43 5.93
C CYS A 171 -5.40 -12.54 5.83
N ARG A 172 -4.51 -12.87 4.90
CA ARG A 172 -3.25 -12.13 4.67
C ARG A 172 -3.27 -11.24 3.42
N HIS A 173 -4.44 -11.00 2.86
CA HIS A 173 -4.69 -10.19 1.67
C HIS A 173 -5.65 -9.03 2.02
N ASP A 174 -5.73 -8.03 1.15
CA ASP A 174 -6.77 -6.99 1.26
C ASP A 174 -8.14 -7.60 0.87
N PRO A 175 -9.27 -7.03 1.32
CA PRO A 175 -10.58 -7.46 0.83
C PRO A 175 -10.66 -7.36 -0.70
N VAL A 176 -11.47 -8.21 -1.33
CA VAL A 176 -11.67 -8.22 -2.79
C VAL A 176 -13.12 -7.95 -3.19
N GLN A 177 -14.03 -7.98 -2.22
CA GLN A 177 -15.46 -7.76 -2.42
C GLN A 177 -15.97 -6.67 -1.48
N CYS A 178 -17.01 -5.95 -1.92
CA CYS A 178 -17.74 -5.06 -1.05
C CYS A 178 -18.65 -5.82 -0.09
N ARG A 179 -19.20 -5.14 0.91
CA ARG A 179 -20.00 -5.75 1.98
C ARG A 179 -21.19 -6.54 1.44
N ASP A 180 -21.90 -5.97 0.46
CA ASP A 180 -23.12 -6.59 -0.06
C ASP A 180 -22.82 -7.82 -0.94
N CYS A 181 -21.75 -7.76 -1.74
CA CYS A 181 -21.30 -8.91 -2.51
C CYS A 181 -20.81 -10.05 -1.60
N LEU A 182 -20.04 -9.71 -0.57
CA LEU A 182 -19.56 -10.69 0.41
C LEU A 182 -20.72 -11.33 1.19
N ARG A 183 -21.72 -10.53 1.60
CA ARG A 183 -22.95 -11.05 2.24
C ARG A 183 -23.64 -12.04 1.33
N ARG A 184 -23.91 -11.67 0.08
CA ARG A 184 -24.64 -12.52 -0.88
C ARG A 184 -23.89 -13.83 -1.17
N ASP A 185 -22.56 -13.80 -1.25
CA ASP A 185 -21.77 -15.02 -1.42
C ASP A 185 -21.91 -15.96 -0.21
N ILE A 186 -21.74 -15.43 1.00
CA ILE A 186 -21.84 -16.23 2.23
C ILE A 186 -23.26 -16.76 2.42
N GLU A 187 -24.29 -15.92 2.29
CA GLU A 187 -25.70 -16.34 2.39
C GLU A 187 -26.06 -17.36 1.30
N GLY A 188 -25.55 -17.20 0.09
CA GLY A 188 -25.73 -18.15 -1.01
C GLY A 188 -25.19 -19.54 -0.68
N ARG A 189 -23.99 -19.61 -0.09
CA ARG A 189 -23.36 -20.88 0.34
C ARG A 189 -24.10 -21.55 1.49
N ILE A 190 -24.59 -20.77 2.46
CA ILE A 190 -25.42 -21.29 3.55
C ILE A 190 -26.69 -21.93 2.99
N ASN A 191 -27.39 -21.21 2.10
CA ASN A 191 -28.63 -21.70 1.48
C ASN A 191 -28.41 -22.91 0.57
N ALA A 192 -27.20 -23.08 0.00
CA ALA A 192 -26.82 -24.26 -0.77
C ALA A 192 -26.50 -25.50 0.11
N GLY A 193 -26.40 -25.33 1.43
CA GLY A 193 -26.07 -26.41 2.37
C GLY A 193 -24.58 -26.53 2.73
N ASP A 194 -23.72 -25.63 2.21
CA ASP A 194 -22.26 -25.67 2.39
C ASP A 194 -21.78 -24.94 3.66
N TRP A 195 -22.66 -24.78 4.66
CA TRP A 195 -22.40 -23.98 5.86
C TRP A 195 -21.23 -24.47 6.73
N ARG A 196 -20.79 -25.73 6.56
CA ARG A 196 -19.69 -26.33 7.34
C ARG A 196 -18.31 -26.02 6.80
N THR A 197 -18.19 -25.54 5.56
CA THR A 197 -16.90 -25.40 4.85
C THR A 197 -16.84 -24.09 4.07
N ILE A 198 -17.42 -23.01 4.61
CA ILE A 198 -17.34 -21.70 3.97
C ILE A 198 -15.90 -21.19 4.12
N ILE A 199 -15.22 -21.01 2.98
CA ILE A 199 -13.88 -20.44 2.89
C ILE A 199 -13.93 -18.99 2.39
N CYS A 200 -12.84 -18.27 2.58
CA CYS A 200 -12.65 -16.94 2.01
C CYS A 200 -12.90 -16.97 0.48
N PRO A 201 -13.60 -15.96 -0.09
CA PRO A 201 -13.88 -15.95 -1.53
C PRO A 201 -12.68 -15.50 -2.40
N ASP A 202 -11.57 -15.07 -1.79
CA ASP A 202 -10.32 -14.78 -2.50
C ASP A 202 -9.72 -16.09 -3.02
N GLN A 203 -9.42 -16.16 -4.32
CA GLN A 203 -9.01 -17.41 -5.01
C GLN A 203 -7.72 -18.02 -4.46
N ASP A 204 -6.88 -17.22 -3.82
CA ASP A 204 -5.59 -17.63 -3.27
C ASP A 204 -5.63 -17.71 -1.72
N CYS A 205 -6.83 -17.81 -1.12
CA CYS A 205 -7.03 -17.81 0.33
C CYS A 205 -7.89 -19.00 0.79
N ASP A 206 -7.26 -19.95 1.49
CA ASP A 206 -7.92 -21.12 2.05
C ASP A 206 -8.43 -20.92 3.49
N GLU A 207 -8.53 -19.67 3.97
CA GLU A 207 -8.99 -19.41 5.34
C GLU A 207 -10.48 -19.72 5.49
N GLU A 208 -10.80 -20.67 6.35
CA GLU A 208 -12.17 -21.03 6.74
C GLU A 208 -12.80 -19.94 7.62
N LEU A 209 -14.08 -19.65 7.39
CA LEU A 209 -14.86 -18.72 8.19
C LEU A 209 -15.32 -19.42 9.46
N ALA A 210 -14.95 -18.87 10.63
CA ALA A 210 -15.55 -19.28 11.88
C ALA A 210 -17.00 -18.76 11.99
N PRO A 211 -17.85 -19.32 12.87
CA PRO A 211 -19.22 -18.83 13.03
C PRO A 211 -19.33 -17.31 13.29
N ARG A 212 -18.37 -16.74 14.04
CA ARG A 212 -18.29 -15.28 14.27
C ARG A 212 -18.02 -14.48 12.99
N ASP A 213 -17.31 -15.06 12.04
CA ASP A 213 -16.95 -14.42 10.77
C ASP A 213 -18.18 -14.46 9.84
N VAL A 214 -18.98 -15.53 9.89
CA VAL A 214 -20.28 -15.63 9.20
C VAL A 214 -21.28 -14.62 9.75
N ASP A 215 -21.49 -14.59 11.07
CA ASP A 215 -22.42 -13.68 11.77
C ASP A 215 -22.16 -12.20 11.45
N LYS A 216 -20.90 -11.83 11.20
CA LYS A 216 -20.50 -10.46 10.81
C LYS A 216 -21.15 -9.98 9.51
N PHE A 217 -21.46 -10.88 8.58
CA PHE A 217 -21.86 -10.52 7.22
C PHE A 217 -23.30 -10.87 6.88
N VAL A 218 -23.83 -11.94 7.45
CA VAL A 218 -25.18 -12.45 7.13
C VAL A 218 -26.25 -11.78 7.98
N SER A 219 -27.50 -11.83 7.51
CA SER A 219 -28.64 -11.43 8.31
C SER A 219 -28.89 -12.40 9.49
N PRO A 220 -29.44 -11.92 10.63
CA PRO A 220 -29.72 -12.78 11.79
C PRO A 220 -30.70 -13.93 11.49
N GLU A 221 -31.55 -13.77 10.47
CA GLU A 221 -32.50 -14.78 10.02
C GLU A 221 -31.78 -15.97 9.38
N ILE A 222 -30.77 -15.70 8.54
CA ILE A 222 -29.94 -16.73 7.91
C ILE A 222 -29.01 -17.40 8.91
N PHE A 223 -28.46 -16.65 9.88
CA PHE A 223 -27.54 -17.23 10.87
C PHE A 223 -28.20 -18.21 11.84
N LYS A 224 -29.50 -18.06 12.11
CA LYS A 224 -30.25 -18.88 13.07
C LYS A 224 -30.93 -20.11 12.43
N ALA A 225 -30.94 -20.19 11.10
CA ALA A 225 -31.53 -21.30 10.34
C ALA A 225 -30.62 -22.53 10.35
#